data_AF-A0A7Y3XYK3-F1
#
_entry.id   AF-A0A7Y3XYK3-F1
#
_cell.length_a   1.000
_cell.length_b   1.000
_cell.length_c   1.000
_cell.angle_alpha   90.00
_cell.angle_beta   90.00
_cell.angle_gamma   90.00
#
_symmetry.space_group_name_H-M   'P 1'
#
loop_
_entity.id
_entity.type
_entity.pdbx_description
1 polymer ?
#
loop_
_entity_poly.entity_id
_entity_poly.type
_entity_poly.pdbx_seq_one_letter_code
_entity_poly.pdbx_strand_id
1 'polypeptide(L)'
;MKKTTSIILCVLWIGFIFYNSSNNGTKSNYRSNKVVNIIKTIYNKAKKPIEKNKIKEDVKNINKKLESNKEYLTSNRFKSKQAYENYLVRRSAHAFEYFILAILISNAFYQFNIKGQIAFIYILFLCLFTANLDELYQSFVPGRSSSVRDVLLDFTGSVFGILLFHIFISIKKNIKLIEKKHEFY
;
A
#
# COMPACT_ATOMS: atom_id res chain seq x y z
N MET A 1 -18.44 -14.87 11.94
CA MET A 1 -19.29 -13.75 11.46
C MET A 1 -20.52 -14.33 10.81
N LYS A 2 -21.69 -13.69 10.92
CA LYS A 2 -22.85 -14.07 10.10
C LYS A 2 -22.54 -13.74 8.64
N LYS A 3 -23.04 -14.55 7.70
CA LYS A 3 -22.78 -14.39 6.25
C LYS A 3 -23.04 -12.96 5.76
N THR A 4 -24.15 -12.37 6.19
CA THR A 4 -24.55 -10.98 5.91
C THR A 4 -23.55 -9.95 6.41
N THR A 5 -23.00 -10.12 7.62
CA THR A 5 -21.98 -9.21 8.16
C THR A 5 -20.72 -9.19 7.29
N SER A 6 -20.32 -10.33 6.72
CA SER A 6 -19.14 -10.38 5.84
C SER A 6 -19.35 -9.62 4.53
N ILE A 7 -20.55 -9.70 3.96
CA ILE A 7 -20.90 -8.94 2.74
C ILE A 7 -20.91 -7.45 3.04
N ILE A 8 -21.56 -7.03 4.12
CA ILE A 8 -21.63 -5.62 4.52
C ILE A 8 -20.22 -5.05 4.67
N LEU A 9 -19.31 -5.80 5.32
CA LEU A 9 -17.93 -5.36 5.48
C LEU A 9 -17.19 -5.20 4.14
N CYS A 10 -17.43 -6.09 3.16
CA CYS A 10 -16.86 -5.94 1.82
C CYS A 10 -17.38 -4.68 1.13
N VAL A 11 -18.69 -4.44 1.17
CA VAL A 11 -19.32 -3.26 0.55
C VAL A 11 -18.82 -1.97 1.18
N LEU A 12 -18.74 -1.92 2.52
CA LEU A 12 -18.19 -0.77 3.24
C LEU A 12 -16.73 -0.52 2.87
N TRP A 13 -15.92 -1.58 2.73
CA TRP A 13 -14.51 -1.45 2.35
C TRP A 13 -14.33 -0.97 0.91
N ILE A 14 -15.15 -1.48 -0.02
CA ILE A 14 -15.18 -0.96 -1.39
C ILE A 14 -15.55 0.53 -1.38
N GLY A 15 -16.58 0.93 -0.63
CA GLY A 15 -16.94 2.34 -0.47
C GLY A 15 -15.79 3.19 0.10
N PHE A 16 -15.01 2.64 1.04
CA PHE A 16 -13.82 3.30 1.58
C PHE A 16 -12.73 3.52 0.52
N ILE A 17 -12.48 2.54 -0.35
CA ILE A 17 -11.53 2.66 -1.47
C ILE A 17 -11.96 3.80 -2.40
N PHE A 18 -13.21 3.77 -2.88
CA PHE A 18 -13.72 4.83 -3.77
C PHE A 18 -13.75 6.20 -3.10
N TYR A 19 -14.02 6.26 -1.79
CA TYR A 19 -13.90 7.50 -1.02
C TYR A 19 -12.46 8.03 -1.04
N ASN A 20 -11.45 7.18 -0.83
CA ASN A 20 -10.05 7.60 -0.91
C ASN A 20 -9.66 8.05 -2.32
N SER A 21 -10.18 7.38 -3.34
CA SER A 21 -9.93 7.70 -4.75
C SER A 21 -10.62 8.99 -5.22
N SER A 22 -11.77 9.35 -4.64
CA SER A 22 -12.45 10.63 -4.89
C SER A 22 -11.66 11.85 -4.41
N ASN A 23 -10.68 11.67 -3.52
CA ASN A 23 -9.87 12.78 -3.06
C ASN A 23 -8.90 13.24 -4.16
N ASN A 24 -8.95 14.54 -4.46
CA ASN A 24 -8.06 15.25 -5.38
C ASN A 24 -6.57 14.92 -5.11
N GLY A 25 -5.77 14.85 -6.18
CA GLY A 25 -4.35 14.49 -6.13
C GLY A 25 -3.53 15.39 -5.19
N THR A 26 -3.90 16.65 -5.00
CA THR A 26 -3.23 17.57 -4.07
C THR A 26 -3.38 17.14 -2.60
N LYS A 27 -4.60 16.77 -2.20
CA LYS A 27 -4.91 16.28 -0.85
C LYS A 27 -4.27 14.92 -0.58
N SER A 28 -4.25 14.05 -1.59
CA SER A 28 -3.56 12.76 -1.54
C SER A 28 -2.05 12.93 -1.38
N ASN A 29 -1.42 13.78 -2.20
CA ASN A 29 -0.01 14.13 -2.10
C ASN A 29 0.36 14.73 -0.75
N TYR A 30 -0.50 15.59 -0.17
CA TYR A 30 -0.28 16.17 1.15
C TYR A 30 -0.26 15.10 2.26
N ARG A 31 -1.22 14.15 2.23
CA ARG A 31 -1.27 13.03 3.20
C ARG A 31 0.00 12.17 3.11
N SER A 32 0.40 11.77 1.92
CA SER A 32 1.61 10.95 1.73
C SER A 32 2.89 11.70 2.14
N ASN A 33 2.99 13.00 1.82
CA ASN A 33 4.08 13.86 2.29
C ASN A 33 4.23 13.86 3.81
N LYS A 34 3.10 13.95 4.54
CA LYS A 34 3.11 13.92 6.00
C LYS A 34 3.69 12.60 6.52
N VAL A 35 3.30 11.47 5.92
CA VAL A 35 3.81 10.14 6.28
C VAL A 35 5.30 10.02 5.97
N VAL A 36 5.73 10.39 4.77
CA VAL A 36 7.16 10.37 4.38
C VAL A 36 7.99 11.25 5.32
N ASN A 37 7.50 12.42 5.69
CA ASN A 37 8.19 13.30 6.62
C ASN A 37 8.32 12.66 8.01
N ILE A 38 7.26 12.05 8.54
CA ILE A 38 7.30 11.31 9.81
C ILE A 38 8.34 10.19 9.77
N ILE A 39 8.35 9.38 8.71
CA ILE A 39 9.33 8.30 8.52
C ILE A 39 10.75 8.86 8.49
N LYS A 40 10.97 9.98 7.79
CA LYS A 40 12.27 10.68 7.79
C LYS A 40 12.66 11.17 9.16
N THR A 41 11.73 11.72 9.95
CA THR A 41 12.03 12.16 11.32
C THR A 41 12.44 10.98 12.18
N ILE A 42 11.72 9.85 12.10
CA ILE A 42 12.04 8.63 12.85
C ILE A 42 13.40 8.07 12.41
N TYR A 43 13.63 7.95 11.11
CA TYR A 43 14.89 7.48 10.55
C TYR A 43 16.07 8.36 10.97
N ASN A 44 15.94 9.68 10.86
CA ASN A 44 17.00 10.61 11.24
C ASN A 44 17.23 10.64 12.75
N LYS A 45 16.17 10.49 13.56
CA LYS A 45 16.26 10.35 15.02
C LYS A 45 16.97 9.04 15.40
N ALA A 46 16.73 7.96 14.68
CA ALA A 46 17.42 6.68 14.86
C ALA A 46 18.86 6.69 14.33
N LYS A 47 19.18 7.60 13.39
CA LYS A 47 20.47 7.62 12.67
C LYS A 47 21.56 8.54 13.25
N LYS A 48 21.28 9.46 14.19
CA LYS A 48 22.35 10.32 14.75
C LYS A 48 22.75 9.94 16.19
N PRO A 49 24.06 9.90 16.53
CA PRO A 49 25.21 10.40 15.74
C PRO A 49 26.36 9.39 15.55
N ILE A 50 26.65 9.00 14.30
CA ILE A 50 27.98 8.49 13.92
C ILE A 50 28.51 9.36 12.76
N GLU A 51 29.33 10.33 13.15
CA GLU A 51 30.47 10.95 12.44
C GLU A 51 30.28 11.65 11.07
N LYS A 52 30.61 12.95 11.03
CA LYS A 52 31.81 13.48 10.33
C LYS A 52 31.90 15.00 10.46
N ASN A 53 32.60 15.44 11.52
CA ASN A 53 33.39 16.66 11.50
C ASN A 53 34.81 16.27 11.09
N LYS A 54 35.28 16.71 9.91
CA LYS A 54 36.70 17.02 9.56
C LYS A 54 36.95 17.08 8.05
N ILE A 55 36.23 17.92 7.29
CA ILE A 55 36.72 18.42 5.98
C ILE A 55 36.00 19.76 5.72
N LYS A 56 36.40 20.87 6.36
CA LYS A 56 35.76 22.16 6.11
C LYS A 56 36.69 23.37 5.96
N GLU A 57 37.99 23.26 6.21
CA GLU A 57 38.85 24.46 6.14
C GLU A 57 39.47 24.75 4.76
N ASP A 58 39.78 23.75 3.92
CA ASP A 58 40.57 24.01 2.70
C ASP A 58 39.76 24.29 1.41
N VAL A 59 38.43 24.23 1.45
CA VAL A 59 37.58 24.23 0.24
C VAL A 59 36.81 25.56 0.04
N LYS A 60 36.99 26.53 0.95
CA LYS A 60 36.13 27.70 1.12
C LYS A 60 36.21 28.76 0.01
N ASN A 61 37.30 28.83 -0.76
CA ASN A 61 37.55 29.94 -1.69
C ASN A 61 37.28 29.66 -3.18
N ILE A 62 37.04 28.41 -3.59
CA ILE A 62 36.76 28.05 -5.01
C ILE A 62 35.25 28.07 -5.33
N ASN A 63 34.39 27.93 -4.33
CA ASN A 63 33.05 27.41 -4.56
C ASN A 63 31.92 28.44 -4.77
N LYS A 64 32.13 29.76 -4.65
CA LYS A 64 30.98 30.70 -4.54
C LYS A 64 30.01 30.74 -5.75
N LYS A 65 30.48 30.43 -6.96
CA LYS A 65 29.63 30.31 -8.19
C LYS A 65 29.23 28.86 -8.51
N LEU A 66 30.01 27.90 -8.02
CA LEU A 66 29.71 26.46 -8.09
C LEU A 66 28.70 26.04 -7.02
N GLU A 67 28.62 26.77 -5.90
CA GLU A 67 27.70 26.56 -4.77
C GLU A 67 26.28 26.93 -5.15
N SER A 68 26.03 28.02 -5.87
CA SER A 68 24.66 28.37 -6.28
C SER A 68 24.07 27.32 -7.24
N ASN A 69 24.88 26.83 -8.19
CA ASN A 69 24.47 25.74 -9.09
C ASN A 69 24.41 24.38 -8.38
N LYS A 70 25.35 24.06 -7.49
CA LYS A 70 25.29 22.83 -6.67
C LYS A 70 24.09 22.84 -5.73
N GLU A 71 23.77 23.97 -5.11
CA GLU A 71 22.63 24.11 -4.20
C GLU A 71 21.32 24.02 -4.97
N TYR A 72 21.21 24.66 -6.13
CA TYR A 72 20.05 24.51 -7.02
C TYR A 72 19.86 23.04 -7.47
N LEU A 73 20.91 22.40 -7.97
CA LEU A 73 20.90 20.99 -8.38
C LEU A 73 20.61 20.04 -7.21
N THR A 74 21.15 20.33 -6.03
CA THR A 74 20.90 19.54 -4.80
C THR A 74 19.47 19.72 -4.33
N SER A 75 18.92 20.93 -4.38
CA SER A 75 17.52 21.22 -4.04
C SER A 75 16.55 20.51 -5.00
N ASN A 76 16.86 20.49 -6.30
CA ASN A 76 16.04 19.81 -7.30
C ASN A 76 16.11 18.28 -7.15
N ARG A 77 17.30 17.73 -6.84
CA ARG A 77 17.46 16.30 -6.51
C ARG A 77 16.73 15.92 -5.23
N PHE A 78 16.74 16.79 -4.23
CA PHE A 78 16.03 16.53 -2.97
C PHE A 78 14.51 16.58 -3.19
N LYS A 79 14.01 17.58 -3.92
CA LYS A 79 12.59 17.69 -4.30
C LYS A 79 12.12 16.51 -5.14
N SER A 80 12.90 16.08 -6.14
CA SER A 80 12.54 14.94 -6.99
C SER A 80 12.58 13.62 -6.21
N LYS A 81 13.56 13.44 -5.32
CA LYS A 81 13.60 12.28 -4.41
C LYS A 81 12.39 12.26 -3.47
N GLN A 82 12.02 13.39 -2.88
CA GLN A 82 10.84 13.49 -2.02
C GLN A 82 9.55 13.21 -2.79
N ALA A 83 9.41 13.74 -4.01
CA ALA A 83 8.27 13.46 -4.87
C ALA A 83 8.16 11.96 -5.19
N TYR A 84 9.28 11.29 -5.47
CA TYR A 84 9.33 9.86 -5.71
C TYR A 84 8.96 9.03 -4.47
N GLU A 85 9.48 9.37 -3.29
CA GLU A 85 9.12 8.71 -2.03
C GLU A 85 7.63 8.84 -1.72
N ASN A 86 7.04 10.03 -1.92
CA ASN A 86 5.60 10.23 -1.74
C ASN A 86 4.77 9.40 -2.70
N TYR A 87 5.21 9.35 -3.96
CA TYR A 87 4.58 8.58 -5.01
C TYR A 87 4.56 7.08 -4.66
N LEU A 88 5.69 6.55 -4.16
CA LEU A 88 5.76 5.17 -3.66
C LEU A 88 4.82 4.94 -2.48
N VAL A 89 4.85 5.79 -1.45
CA VAL A 89 3.98 5.64 -0.27
C VAL A 89 2.50 5.64 -0.66
N ARG A 90 2.09 6.51 -1.59
CA ARG A 90 0.70 6.54 -2.08
C ARG A 90 0.31 5.25 -2.79
N ARG A 91 1.15 4.75 -3.70
CA ARG A 91 0.89 3.51 -4.45
C ARG A 91 0.87 2.29 -3.54
N SER A 92 1.78 2.20 -2.58
CA SER A 92 1.78 1.12 -1.60
C SER A 92 0.54 1.14 -0.69
N ALA A 93 -0.02 2.31 -0.41
CA ALA A 93 -1.26 2.42 0.37
C ALA A 93 -2.45 1.84 -0.39
N HIS A 94 -2.61 2.16 -1.68
CA HIS A 94 -3.65 1.57 -2.52
C HIS A 94 -3.48 0.04 -2.62
N ALA A 95 -2.25 -0.44 -2.87
CA ALA A 95 -1.98 -1.89 -2.88
C ALA A 95 -2.41 -2.58 -1.58
N PHE A 96 -2.21 -1.91 -0.45
CA PHE A 96 -2.61 -2.41 0.87
C PHE A 96 -4.13 -2.40 1.06
N GLU A 97 -4.85 -1.42 0.52
CA GLU A 97 -6.32 -1.41 0.51
C GLU A 97 -6.89 -2.62 -0.26
N TYR A 98 -6.29 -2.94 -1.41
CA TYR A 98 -6.65 -4.11 -2.24
C TYR A 98 -6.23 -5.44 -1.62
N PHE A 99 -5.15 -5.45 -0.84
CA PHE A 99 -4.76 -6.58 0.01
C PHE A 99 -5.83 -6.87 1.07
N ILE A 100 -6.30 -5.85 1.80
CA ILE A 100 -7.37 -6.01 2.79
C ILE A 100 -8.68 -6.43 2.10
N LEU A 101 -9.03 -5.80 0.98
CA LEU A 101 -10.24 -6.15 0.22
C LEU A 101 -10.24 -7.65 -0.14
N ALA A 102 -9.10 -8.17 -0.61
CA ALA A 102 -9.00 -9.55 -1.01
C ALA A 102 -9.15 -10.53 0.18
N ILE A 103 -8.66 -10.16 1.37
CA ILE A 103 -8.91 -10.92 2.61
C ILE A 103 -10.40 -10.92 2.95
N LEU A 104 -11.08 -9.78 2.84
CA LEU A 104 -12.50 -9.65 3.15
C LEU A 104 -13.38 -10.47 2.20
N ILE A 105 -13.11 -10.40 0.89
CA ILE A 105 -13.84 -11.20 -0.11
C ILE A 105 -13.54 -12.69 0.10
N SER A 106 -12.28 -13.07 0.36
CA SER A 106 -11.92 -14.46 0.66
C SER A 106 -12.65 -14.98 1.90
N ASN A 107 -12.75 -14.17 2.95
CA ASN A 107 -13.55 -14.50 4.13
C ASN A 107 -15.03 -14.63 3.80
N ALA A 108 -15.61 -13.75 2.98
CA ALA A 108 -16.99 -13.88 2.54
C ALA A 108 -17.23 -15.21 1.84
N PHE A 109 -16.43 -15.56 0.82
CA PHE A 109 -16.53 -16.83 0.10
C PHE A 109 -16.40 -18.04 1.05
N TYR A 110 -15.48 -17.98 2.01
CA TYR A 110 -15.33 -18.99 3.04
C TYR A 110 -16.60 -19.16 3.89
N GLN A 111 -17.25 -18.07 4.31
CA GLN A 111 -18.52 -18.13 5.06
C GLN A 111 -19.68 -18.71 4.23
N PHE A 112 -19.67 -18.52 2.91
CA PHE A 112 -20.65 -19.11 1.99
C PHE A 112 -20.34 -20.56 1.59
N ASN A 113 -19.26 -21.16 2.13
CA ASN A 113 -18.75 -22.48 1.76
C ASN A 113 -18.36 -22.61 0.28
N ILE A 114 -18.09 -21.49 -0.41
CA ILE A 114 -17.57 -21.48 -1.77
C ILE A 114 -16.05 -21.67 -1.67
N LYS A 115 -15.52 -22.77 -2.20
CA LYS A 115 -14.12 -23.20 -2.02
C LYS A 115 -13.50 -23.64 -3.34
N GLY A 116 -12.19 -23.83 -3.34
CA GLY A 116 -11.43 -24.37 -4.48
C GLY A 116 -11.10 -23.34 -5.55
N GLN A 117 -10.72 -23.82 -6.73
CA GLN A 117 -10.22 -22.99 -7.83
C GLN A 117 -11.26 -21.98 -8.33
N ILE A 118 -12.55 -22.36 -8.33
CA ILE A 118 -13.65 -21.48 -8.74
C ILE A 118 -13.74 -20.25 -7.82
N ALA A 119 -13.67 -20.47 -6.50
CA ALA A 119 -13.65 -19.37 -5.52
C ALA A 119 -12.46 -18.42 -5.79
N PHE A 120 -11.28 -18.99 -6.00
CA PHE A 120 -10.06 -18.23 -6.27
C PHE A 120 -10.17 -17.35 -7.53
N ILE A 121 -10.69 -17.90 -8.64
CA ILE A 121 -10.90 -17.16 -9.89
C ILE A 121 -11.88 -16.00 -9.68
N TYR A 122 -13.02 -16.23 -9.01
CA TYR A 122 -13.99 -15.17 -8.74
C TYR A 122 -13.44 -14.08 -7.84
N ILE A 123 -12.66 -14.43 -6.81
CA ILE A 123 -12.05 -13.42 -5.92
C ILE A 123 -11.05 -12.57 -6.71
N LEU A 124 -10.18 -13.19 -7.52
CA LEU A 124 -9.25 -12.44 -8.38
C LEU A 124 -9.98 -11.54 -9.38
N PHE A 125 -11.03 -12.06 -10.01
CA PHE A 125 -11.85 -11.28 -10.94
C PHE A 125 -12.47 -10.07 -10.25
N LEU A 126 -13.08 -10.26 -9.08
CA LEU A 126 -13.68 -9.15 -8.31
C LEU A 126 -12.65 -8.09 -7.93
N CYS A 127 -11.48 -8.50 -7.42
CA CYS A 127 -10.40 -7.58 -7.08
C CYS A 127 -9.85 -6.83 -8.31
N LEU A 128 -9.66 -7.52 -9.44
CA LEU A 128 -9.21 -6.89 -10.68
C LEU A 128 -10.26 -5.92 -11.22
N PHE A 129 -11.53 -6.32 -11.18
CA PHE A 129 -12.65 -5.49 -11.62
C PHE A 129 -12.76 -4.21 -10.77
N THR A 130 -12.67 -4.33 -9.44
CA THR A 130 -12.67 -3.15 -8.55
C THR A 130 -11.44 -2.27 -8.74
N ALA A 131 -10.27 -2.84 -9.04
CA ALA A 131 -9.06 -2.06 -9.37
C ALA A 131 -9.22 -1.25 -10.66
N ASN A 132 -9.79 -1.85 -11.71
CA ASN A 132 -10.06 -1.15 -12.96
C ASN A 132 -11.10 -0.04 -12.78
N LEU A 133 -12.17 -0.28 -12.02
CA LEU A 133 -13.19 0.73 -11.74
C LEU A 133 -12.63 1.89 -10.93
N ASP A 134 -11.77 1.62 -9.95
CA ASP A 134 -11.15 2.65 -9.15
C ASP A 134 -10.25 3.55 -9.99
N GLU A 135 -9.40 2.96 -10.83
CA GLU A 135 -8.49 3.72 -11.69
C GLU A 135 -9.22 4.52 -12.77
N LEU A 136 -10.29 3.95 -13.31
CA LEU A 136 -11.21 4.68 -14.19
C LEU A 136 -11.82 5.87 -13.45
N TYR A 137 -12.31 5.68 -12.22
CA TYR A 137 -12.86 6.76 -11.42
C TYR A 137 -11.82 7.84 -11.09
N GLN A 138 -10.60 7.46 -10.72
CA GLN A 138 -9.49 8.38 -10.47
C GLN A 138 -9.13 9.20 -11.72
N SER A 139 -9.28 8.66 -12.94
CA SER A 139 -9.03 9.39 -14.18
C SER A 139 -9.93 10.63 -14.37
N PHE A 140 -11.11 10.64 -13.74
CA PHE A 140 -12.02 11.79 -13.74
C PHE A 140 -11.75 12.77 -12.59
N VAL A 141 -10.84 12.46 -11.66
CA VAL A 141 -10.52 13.31 -10.53
C VAL A 141 -9.38 14.26 -10.90
N PRO A 142 -9.54 15.59 -10.72
CA PRO A 142 -8.48 16.56 -11.02
C PRO A 142 -7.18 16.24 -10.28
N GLY A 143 -6.04 16.37 -10.97
CA GLY A 143 -4.71 16.16 -10.40
C GLY A 143 -4.36 14.70 -10.08
N ARG A 144 -5.19 13.73 -10.49
CA ARG A 144 -4.85 12.30 -10.50
C ARG A 144 -4.44 11.88 -11.90
N SER A 145 -3.57 10.89 -11.97
CA SER A 145 -3.12 10.24 -13.22
C SER A 145 -3.57 8.79 -13.16
N SER A 146 -4.13 8.27 -14.26
CA SER A 146 -4.41 6.85 -14.37
C SER A 146 -3.30 6.10 -15.12
N SER A 147 -2.95 4.90 -14.67
CA SER A 147 -2.01 4.01 -15.33
C SER A 147 -2.37 2.54 -15.13
N VAL A 148 -2.21 1.74 -16.18
CA VAL A 148 -2.28 0.27 -16.08
C VAL A 148 -1.30 -0.27 -15.03
N ARG A 149 -0.18 0.43 -14.79
CA ARG A 149 0.80 0.05 -13.76
C ARG A 149 0.22 0.17 -12.35
N ASP A 150 -0.70 1.09 -12.10
CA ASP A 150 -1.38 1.22 -10.81
C ASP A 150 -2.30 0.03 -10.57
N VAL A 151 -3.14 -0.30 -11.58
CA VAL A 151 -4.02 -1.48 -11.54
C VAL A 151 -3.26 -2.78 -11.28
N LEU A 152 -2.11 -2.97 -11.94
CA LEU A 152 -1.27 -4.15 -11.73
C LEU A 152 -0.70 -4.20 -10.31
N LEU A 153 -0.27 -3.05 -9.78
CA LEU A 153 0.29 -2.98 -8.43
C LEU A 153 -0.79 -3.28 -7.38
N ASP A 154 -1.99 -2.72 -7.54
CA ASP A 154 -3.13 -3.02 -6.68
C ASP A 154 -3.54 -4.49 -6.74
N PHE A 155 -3.55 -5.06 -7.95
CA PHE A 155 -3.81 -6.48 -8.17
C PHE A 155 -2.78 -7.38 -7.47
N THR A 156 -1.49 -7.02 -7.47
CA THR A 156 -0.49 -7.78 -6.70
C THR A 156 -0.79 -7.77 -5.20
N GLY A 157 -1.26 -6.64 -4.66
CA GLY A 157 -1.74 -6.55 -3.28
C GLY A 157 -2.87 -7.54 -3.00
N SER A 158 -3.85 -7.64 -3.90
CA SER A 158 -4.92 -8.63 -3.79
C SER A 158 -4.43 -10.07 -3.80
N VAL A 159 -3.48 -10.43 -4.67
CA VAL A 159 -2.89 -11.77 -4.71
C VAL A 159 -2.25 -12.15 -3.36
N PHE A 160 -1.48 -11.23 -2.76
CA PHE A 160 -0.91 -11.45 -1.43
C PHE A 160 -1.98 -11.60 -0.35
N GLY A 161 -3.06 -10.84 -0.42
CA GLY A 161 -4.18 -10.93 0.52
C GLY A 161 -4.88 -12.28 0.47
N ILE A 162 -5.13 -12.80 -0.73
CA ILE A 162 -5.72 -14.13 -0.94
C ILE A 162 -4.80 -15.21 -0.38
N LEU A 163 -3.49 -15.13 -0.69
CA LEU A 163 -2.51 -16.10 -0.23
C LEU A 163 -2.44 -16.12 1.30
N LEU A 164 -2.34 -14.97 1.94
CA LEU A 164 -2.29 -14.86 3.40
C LEU A 164 -3.55 -15.46 4.05
N PHE A 165 -4.72 -15.18 3.49
CA PHE A 165 -5.98 -15.74 4.00
C PHE A 165 -6.00 -17.27 3.92
N HIS A 166 -5.55 -17.85 2.80
CA HIS A 166 -5.49 -19.31 2.63
C HIS A 166 -4.49 -19.96 3.58
N ILE A 167 -3.32 -19.34 3.80
CA ILE A 167 -2.35 -19.79 4.79
C ILE A 167 -2.98 -19.79 6.18
N PHE A 168 -3.66 -18.71 6.57
CA PHE A 168 -4.30 -18.59 7.87
C PHE A 168 -5.37 -19.67 8.10
N ILE A 169 -6.24 -19.92 7.12
CA ILE A 169 -7.25 -20.99 7.21
C ILE A 169 -6.61 -22.37 7.30
N SER A 170 -5.53 -22.61 6.55
CA SER A 170 -4.81 -23.89 6.56
C SER A 170 -4.18 -24.16 7.92
N ILE A 171 -3.51 -23.17 8.51
CA ILE A 171 -2.93 -23.26 9.87
C ILE A 171 -4.04 -23.54 10.89
N LYS A 172 -5.15 -22.79 10.84
CA LYS A 172 -6.26 -22.98 11.78
C LYS A 172 -6.88 -24.37 11.68
N LYS A 173 -7.01 -24.92 10.47
CA LYS A 173 -7.51 -26.29 10.25
C LYS A 173 -6.55 -27.31 10.85
N ASN A 174 -5.24 -27.15 10.65
CA ASN A 174 -4.22 -28.07 11.17
C ASN A 174 -4.17 -28.07 12.70
N ILE A 175 -4.23 -26.90 13.35
CA ILE A 175 -4.28 -26.80 14.82
C ILE A 175 -5.49 -27.55 15.38
N LYS A 176 -6.68 -27.32 14.80
CA LYS A 176 -7.91 -28.00 15.24
C LYS A 176 -7.87 -29.52 15.06
N LEU A 177 -7.16 -30.01 14.04
CA LEU A 177 -6.95 -31.45 13.84
C LEU A 177 -6.03 -32.05 14.91
N ILE A 178 -5.01 -31.31 15.36
CA ILE A 178 -4.11 -31.72 16.44
C ILE A 178 -4.86 -31.79 17.77
N GLU A 179 -5.64 -30.76 18.12
CA GLU A 179 -6.47 -30.74 19.35
C GLU A 179 -7.42 -31.94 19.39
N LYS A 180 -8.12 -32.20 18.29
CA LYS A 180 -9.03 -33.34 18.19
C LYS A 180 -8.30 -34.68 18.30
N LYS A 181 -7.03 -34.77 17.88
CA LYS A 181 -6.24 -36.01 18.05
C LYS A 181 -5.87 -36.23 19.52
N HIS A 182 -5.59 -35.17 20.28
CA HIS A 182 -5.26 -35.24 21.70
C HIS A 182 -6.45 -35.56 22.62
N GLU A 183 -7.69 -35.24 22.24
CA GLU A 183 -8.89 -35.65 23.00
C GLU A 183 -9.18 -37.17 22.97
N PHE A 184 -8.54 -37.92 22.06
CA PHE A 184 -8.77 -39.37 21.88
C PHE A 184 -7.66 -40.25 22.47
N TYR A 185 -6.66 -39.67 23.13
CA TYR A 185 -5.61 -40.38 23.89
C TYR A 185 -5.74 -40.05 25.38
#